data_AF-A0A955TJH3-F1
#
_entry.id   AF-A0A955TJH3-F1
#
_cell.length_a   1.000
_cell.length_b   1.000
_cell.length_c   1.000
_cell.angle_alpha   90.00
_cell.angle_beta   90.00
_cell.angle_gamma   90.00
#
_symmetry.space_group_name_H-M   'P 1'
#
loop_
_entity.id
_entity.type
_entity.pdbx_description
1 polymer ?
#
loop_
_entity_poly.entity_id
_entity_poly.type
_entity_poly.pdbx_seq_one_letter_code
_entity_poly.pdbx_strand_id
1 'polypeptide(L)'
;MSSFANSLVPNLIGIVAILIVISSIKSLLSSKRKGNSRFISKHPLTAPEQEFYFILSEAVPDLLILPQVAFSRFLETQGGNDKENFSLFATARQKVVDYLICDKSFNIICAIELDDRTHNRHKDSKRDAILKESGITCLRFKVNNSPP
;
A
#
# COMPACT_ATOMS: atom_id res chain seq x y z
N MET A 1 44.62 10.63 -41.03
CA MET A 1 43.60 10.48 -39.98
C MET A 1 42.30 11.23 -40.26
N SER A 2 42.29 12.34 -41.00
CA SER A 2 41.08 13.12 -41.33
C SER A 2 40.11 12.44 -42.32
N SER A 3 40.61 11.65 -43.28
CA SER A 3 39.78 10.99 -44.31
C SER A 3 38.86 9.88 -43.75
N PHE A 4 39.31 9.16 -42.72
CA PHE A 4 38.54 8.08 -42.09
C PHE A 4 37.40 8.61 -41.19
N ALA A 5 37.60 9.77 -40.56
CA ALA A 5 36.54 10.44 -39.79
C ALA A 5 35.44 10.97 -40.73
N ASN A 6 35.81 11.52 -41.88
CA ASN A 6 34.86 12.09 -42.85
C ASN A 6 33.93 11.06 -43.52
N SER A 7 34.37 9.80 -43.65
CA SER A 7 33.51 8.73 -44.20
C SER A 7 32.52 8.16 -43.17
N LEU A 8 32.74 8.37 -41.87
CA LEU A 8 31.87 7.91 -40.79
C LEU A 8 30.75 8.90 -40.44
N VAL A 9 30.98 10.21 -40.62
CA VAL A 9 29.99 11.27 -40.36
C VAL A 9 28.67 11.08 -41.12
N PRO A 10 28.63 10.83 -42.45
CA PRO A 10 27.37 10.68 -43.17
C PRO A 10 26.60 9.41 -42.77
N ASN A 11 27.30 8.33 -42.42
CA ASN A 11 26.67 7.10 -41.93
C ASN A 11 25.99 7.32 -40.56
N LEU A 12 26.64 8.10 -39.67
CA LEU A 12 26.06 8.44 -38.37
C LEU A 12 24.80 9.31 -38.52
N ILE A 13 24.83 10.29 -39.42
CA ILE A 13 23.66 11.15 -39.72
C ILE A 13 22.49 10.30 -40.27
N GLY A 14 22.79 9.36 -41.18
CA GLY A 14 21.78 8.44 -41.72
C GLY A 14 21.12 7.57 -40.66
N ILE A 15 21.91 7.01 -39.73
CA ILE A 15 21.39 6.20 -38.62
C ILE A 15 20.50 7.03 -37.70
N VAL A 16 20.93 8.25 -37.33
CA VAL A 16 20.14 9.15 -36.48
C VAL A 16 18.82 9.53 -37.14
N ALA A 17 18.83 9.83 -38.45
CA ALA A 17 17.61 10.14 -39.20
C ALA A 17 16.62 8.96 -39.21
N ILE A 18 17.11 7.73 -39.42
CA ILE A 18 16.28 6.51 -39.39
C ILE A 18 15.66 6.30 -38.01
N LEU A 19 16.43 6.49 -36.93
CA LEU A 19 15.91 6.35 -35.56
C LEU A 19 14.82 7.38 -35.24
N ILE A 20 14.95 8.62 -35.72
CA ILE A 20 13.93 9.66 -35.57
C ILE A 20 12.65 9.29 -36.32
N VAL A 21 12.76 8.78 -37.54
CA VAL A 21 11.61 8.34 -38.35
C VAL A 21 10.89 7.17 -37.67
N ILE A 22 11.63 6.16 -37.19
CA ILE A 22 11.04 5.01 -36.47
C ILE A 22 10.34 5.46 -35.19
N SER A 23 10.93 6.39 -34.44
CA SER A 23 10.32 6.98 -33.23
C SER A 23 9.02 7.71 -33.56
N SER A 24 9.01 8.49 -34.64
CA SER A 24 7.85 9.26 -35.08
C SER A 24 6.71 8.35 -35.55
N ILE A 25 7.01 7.29 -36.29
CA ILE A 25 6.02 6.28 -36.71
C ILE A 25 5.44 5.55 -35.50
N LYS A 26 6.27 5.15 -34.53
CA LYS A 26 5.78 4.52 -33.28
C LYS A 26 4.86 5.45 -32.49
N SER A 27 5.19 6.75 -32.44
CA SER A 27 4.35 7.77 -31.80
C SER A 27 2.98 7.91 -32.48
N LEU A 28 2.95 7.94 -33.82
CA LEU A 28 1.72 8.04 -34.61
C LEU A 28 0.85 6.76 -34.53
N LEU A 29 1.48 5.58 -34.46
CA LEU A 29 0.80 4.29 -34.29
C LEU A 29 0.35 4.04 -32.84
N SER A 30 0.97 4.73 -31.87
CA SER A 30 0.62 4.70 -30.45
C SER A 30 -0.61 5.58 -30.17
N SER A 31 -1.77 5.20 -30.70
CA SER A 31 -3.05 5.72 -30.22
C SER A 31 -3.33 5.12 -28.84
N LYS A 32 -2.84 5.78 -27.77
CA LYS A 32 -3.32 5.50 -26.41
C LYS A 32 -4.81 5.82 -26.38
N ARG A 33 -5.67 4.79 -26.45
CA ARG A 33 -7.09 4.95 -26.16
C ARG A 33 -7.21 5.64 -24.81
N LYS A 34 -7.72 6.87 -24.78
CA LYS A 34 -8.11 7.53 -23.53
C LYS A 34 -9.19 6.64 -22.91
N GLY A 35 -8.86 5.97 -21.81
CA GLY A 35 -9.82 5.16 -21.07
C GLY A 35 -10.98 6.03 -20.57
N ASN A 36 -12.18 5.45 -20.47
CA ASN A 36 -13.38 6.09 -19.93
C ASN A 36 -13.57 5.82 -18.43
N SER A 37 -12.46 5.59 -17.71
CA SER A 37 -12.48 5.27 -16.29
C SER A 37 -13.14 6.41 -15.50
N ARG A 38 -14.08 6.06 -14.63
CA ARG A 38 -14.80 6.98 -13.75
C ARG A 38 -14.80 6.45 -12.32
N PHE A 39 -14.82 7.36 -11.35
CA PHE A 39 -15.03 6.97 -9.95
C PHE A 39 -16.46 6.50 -9.74
N ILE A 40 -16.62 5.43 -8.97
CA ILE A 40 -17.90 4.94 -8.44
C ILE A 40 -17.74 4.69 -6.93
N SER A 41 -18.82 4.81 -6.18
CA SER A 41 -18.83 4.48 -4.75
C SER A 41 -18.83 2.97 -4.52
N LYS A 42 -18.30 2.54 -3.37
CA LYS A 42 -18.38 1.17 -2.85
C LYS A 42 -18.56 1.20 -1.33
N HIS A 43 -18.97 0.08 -0.74
CA HIS A 43 -18.94 -0.07 0.71
C HIS A 43 -17.48 0.02 1.22
N PRO A 44 -17.25 0.68 2.37
CA PRO A 44 -15.91 0.82 2.93
C PRO A 44 -15.38 -0.49 3.51
N LEU A 45 -16.29 -1.36 3.98
CA LEU A 45 -15.99 -2.65 4.58
C LEU A 45 -16.59 -3.80 3.77
N THR A 46 -15.91 -4.95 3.76
CA THR A 46 -16.45 -6.20 3.22
C THR A 46 -17.58 -6.74 4.10
N ALA A 47 -18.38 -7.71 3.62
CA ALA A 47 -19.47 -8.26 4.42
C ALA A 47 -18.98 -8.91 5.74
N PRO A 48 -17.90 -9.72 5.76
CA PRO A 48 -17.34 -10.24 7.01
C PRO A 48 -16.85 -9.15 7.96
N GLU A 49 -16.23 -8.08 7.44
CA GLU A 49 -15.81 -6.94 8.24
C GLU A 49 -16.99 -6.17 8.84
N GLN A 50 -18.10 -6.03 8.10
CA GLN A 50 -19.30 -5.40 8.63
C GLN A 50 -19.90 -6.21 9.78
N GLU A 51 -20.01 -7.53 9.62
CA GLU A 51 -20.51 -8.43 10.66
C GLU A 51 -19.64 -8.37 11.92
N PHE A 52 -18.31 -8.48 11.75
CA PHE A 52 -17.39 -8.41 12.88
C PHE A 52 -17.38 -7.04 13.56
N TYR A 53 -17.57 -5.96 12.83
CA TYR A 53 -17.70 -4.62 13.41
C TYR A 53 -18.86 -4.55 14.41
N PHE A 54 -20.03 -5.11 14.07
CA PHE A 54 -21.17 -5.10 14.98
C PHE A 54 -20.93 -5.97 16.21
N ILE A 55 -20.32 -7.15 16.04
CA ILE A 55 -19.90 -8.00 17.18
C ILE A 55 -18.95 -7.24 18.11
N LEU A 56 -17.93 -6.56 17.55
CA LEU A 56 -17.03 -5.73 18.35
C LEU A 56 -17.79 -4.59 19.05
N SER A 57 -18.71 -3.92 18.37
CA SER A 57 -19.48 -2.82 18.94
C SER A 57 -20.33 -3.23 20.13
N GLU A 58 -20.80 -4.47 20.15
CA GLU A 58 -21.52 -5.06 21.29
C GLU A 58 -20.57 -5.51 22.40
N ALA A 59 -19.42 -6.09 22.03
CA ALA A 59 -18.44 -6.61 22.99
C ALA A 59 -17.67 -5.50 23.74
N VAL A 60 -17.45 -4.35 23.12
CA VAL A 60 -16.68 -3.22 23.69
C VAL A 60 -17.43 -1.89 23.54
N PRO A 61 -18.63 -1.72 24.14
CA PRO A 61 -19.50 -0.57 23.91
C PRO A 61 -18.86 0.77 24.35
N ASP A 62 -17.95 0.72 25.32
CA ASP A 62 -17.29 1.90 25.87
C ASP A 62 -15.99 2.27 25.14
N LEU A 63 -15.55 1.48 24.15
CA LEU A 63 -14.34 1.75 23.38
C LEU A 63 -14.67 2.44 22.05
N LEU A 64 -13.65 2.95 21.36
CA LEU A 64 -13.73 3.44 20.00
C LEU A 64 -13.22 2.34 19.06
N ILE A 65 -14.00 2.04 18.03
CA ILE A 65 -13.64 1.08 16.98
C ILE A 65 -13.38 1.86 15.70
N LEU A 66 -12.12 1.89 15.27
CA LEU A 66 -11.71 2.57 14.05
C LEU A 66 -11.40 1.51 12.99
N PRO A 67 -12.26 1.31 11.97
CA PRO A 67 -12.01 0.30 10.95
C PRO A 67 -11.06 0.82 9.85
N GLN A 68 -10.32 -0.09 9.23
CA GLN A 68 -9.45 0.14 8.07
C GLN A 68 -8.45 1.31 8.26
N VAL A 69 -7.72 1.30 9.37
CA VAL A 69 -6.78 2.38 9.72
C VAL A 69 -5.39 2.10 9.16
N ALA A 70 -4.89 2.98 8.28
CA ALA A 70 -3.53 2.90 7.78
C ALA A 70 -2.50 3.09 8.91
N PHE A 71 -1.41 2.30 8.89
CA PHE A 71 -0.32 2.39 9.88
C PHE A 71 0.26 3.81 9.95
N SER A 72 0.31 4.53 8.82
CA SER A 72 0.75 5.93 8.77
C SER A 72 -0.12 6.92 9.54
N ARG A 73 -1.27 6.49 10.09
CA ARG A 73 -2.13 7.32 10.93
C ARG A 73 -1.80 7.22 12.42
N PHE A 74 -1.08 6.19 12.82
CA PHE A 74 -0.82 5.91 14.24
C PHE A 74 0.63 5.48 14.53
N LEU A 75 1.48 5.38 13.52
CA LEU A 75 2.91 5.10 13.66
C LEU A 75 3.74 6.23 13.08
N GLU A 76 4.84 6.53 13.76
CA GLU A 76 5.89 7.44 13.34
C GLU A 76 7.25 6.73 13.44
N THR A 77 8.27 7.32 12.84
CA THR A 77 9.64 6.76 12.83
C THR A 77 10.60 7.77 13.43
N GLN A 78 11.50 7.31 14.29
CA GLN A 78 12.47 8.17 14.97
C GLN A 78 13.79 7.43 15.23
N GLY A 79 14.85 8.17 15.54
CA GLY A 79 16.15 7.63 15.97
C GLY A 79 17.20 7.44 14.86
N GLY A 80 16.79 7.39 13.59
CA GLY A 80 17.70 7.36 12.43
C GLY A 80 17.84 8.71 11.73
N ASN A 81 18.60 8.74 10.63
CA ASN A 81 18.61 9.88 9.72
C ASN A 81 17.33 9.94 8.85
N ASP A 82 17.11 11.06 8.16
CA ASP A 82 15.90 11.28 7.36
C ASP A 82 15.63 10.18 6.33
N LYS A 83 16.67 9.66 5.69
CA LYS A 83 16.55 8.62 4.66
C LYS A 83 16.13 7.28 5.28
N GLU A 84 16.69 6.94 6.43
CA GLU A 84 16.35 5.73 7.19
C GLU A 84 14.90 5.80 7.69
N ASN A 85 14.54 6.90 8.35
CA ASN A 85 13.19 7.15 8.86
C ASN A 85 12.17 7.10 7.72
N PHE A 86 12.45 7.75 6.59
CA PHE A 86 11.58 7.71 5.42
C PHE A 86 11.41 6.29 4.85
N SER A 87 12.49 5.52 4.76
CA SER A 87 12.45 4.13 4.27
C SER A 87 11.57 3.23 5.16
N LEU A 88 11.71 3.38 6.48
CA LEU A 88 10.91 2.64 7.45
C LEU A 88 9.43 3.06 7.36
N PHE A 89 9.15 4.36 7.33
CA PHE A 89 7.78 4.88 7.22
C PHE A 89 7.11 4.49 5.90
N ALA A 90 7.87 4.46 4.80
CA ALA A 90 7.38 4.01 3.50
C ALA A 90 6.95 2.53 3.51
N THR A 91 7.54 1.72 4.38
CA THR A 91 7.13 0.33 4.61
C THR A 91 5.84 0.26 5.44
N ALA A 92 5.72 1.09 6.49
CA ALA A 92 4.54 1.14 7.33
C ALA A 92 3.30 1.65 6.56
N ARG A 93 3.41 2.75 5.82
CA ARG A 93 2.27 3.41 5.13
C ARG A 93 1.52 2.57 4.09
N GLN A 94 2.08 1.43 3.69
CA GLN A 94 1.44 0.48 2.77
C GLN A 94 0.55 -0.55 3.49
N LYS A 95 0.44 -0.46 4.82
CA LYS A 95 -0.29 -1.39 5.68
C LYS A 95 -1.48 -0.69 6.32
N VAL A 96 -2.56 -1.45 6.52
CA VAL A 96 -3.83 -1.00 7.09
C VAL A 96 -4.29 -2.06 8.07
N VAL A 97 -4.55 -1.70 9.34
CA VAL A 97 -5.21 -2.63 10.27
C VAL A 97 -6.70 -2.73 9.96
N ASP A 98 -7.29 -3.91 10.12
CA ASP A 98 -8.74 -4.06 9.93
C ASP A 98 -9.52 -3.25 10.97
N TYR A 99 -9.08 -3.28 12.23
CA TYR A 99 -9.59 -2.41 13.28
C TYR A 99 -8.50 -1.93 14.22
N LEU A 100 -8.59 -0.68 14.65
CA LEU A 100 -7.82 -0.11 15.75
C LEU A 100 -8.79 0.20 16.89
N ILE A 101 -8.56 -0.40 18.06
CA ILE A 101 -9.36 -0.18 19.26
C ILE A 101 -8.68 0.87 20.11
N CYS A 102 -9.43 1.92 20.46
CA CYS A 102 -8.94 2.98 21.33
C CYS A 102 -9.87 3.21 22.52
N ASP A 103 -9.34 3.84 23.57
CA ASP A 103 -10.19 4.47 24.59
C ASP A 103 -10.86 5.76 24.04
N LYS A 104 -11.71 6.40 24.86
CA LYS A 104 -12.38 7.65 24.47
C LYS A 104 -11.44 8.85 24.27
N SER A 105 -10.18 8.74 24.69
CA SER A 105 -9.12 9.73 24.50
C SER A 105 -8.24 9.43 23.27
N PHE A 106 -8.62 8.43 22.47
CA PHE A 106 -7.86 7.94 21.31
C PHE A 106 -6.51 7.30 21.64
N ASN A 107 -6.28 6.88 22.90
CA ASN A 107 -5.13 6.02 23.20
C ASN A 107 -5.37 4.62 22.64
N ILE A 108 -4.38 4.09 21.92
CA ILE A 108 -4.47 2.77 21.30
C ILE A 108 -4.45 1.71 22.39
N ILE A 109 -5.46 0.84 22.39
CA ILE A 109 -5.55 -0.33 23.26
C ILE A 109 -4.97 -1.54 22.53
N CYS A 110 -5.45 -1.80 21.31
CA CYS A 110 -4.94 -2.87 20.47
C CYS A 110 -5.31 -2.67 18.98
N ALA A 111 -4.61 -3.38 18.11
CA ALA A 111 -5.02 -3.62 16.74
C ALA A 111 -5.72 -4.98 16.63
N ILE A 112 -6.67 -5.09 15.70
CA ILE A 112 -7.35 -6.34 15.38
C ILE A 112 -7.26 -6.61 13.87
N GLU A 113 -6.99 -7.87 13.53
CA GLU A 113 -6.96 -8.39 12.16
C GLU A 113 -7.93 -9.55 12.00
N LEU A 114 -8.61 -9.59 10.86
CA LEU A 114 -9.43 -10.71 10.42
C LEU A 114 -8.60 -11.65 9.55
N ASP A 115 -8.39 -12.87 10.06
CA ASP A 115 -7.70 -13.95 9.39
C ASP A 115 -8.70 -14.67 8.47
N ASP A 116 -8.50 -14.50 7.17
CA ASP A 116 -9.18 -15.28 6.14
C ASP A 116 -8.26 -16.41 5.64
N ARG A 117 -8.84 -17.55 5.22
CA ARG A 117 -8.14 -18.85 5.03
C ARG A 117 -6.98 -18.84 4.01
N THR A 118 -6.75 -17.73 3.30
CA THR A 118 -5.73 -17.56 2.28
C THR A 118 -4.57 -16.68 2.75
N HIS A 119 -3.79 -17.12 3.74
CA HIS A 119 -2.67 -16.33 4.26
C HIS A 119 -1.34 -16.51 3.49
N ASN A 120 -0.72 -15.38 3.16
CA ASN A 120 0.70 -15.29 2.81
C ASN A 120 1.51 -14.94 4.08
N ARG A 121 1.96 -15.98 4.79
CA ARG A 121 2.67 -15.88 6.09
C ARG A 121 3.80 -14.84 6.14
N HIS A 122 4.47 -14.57 5.03
CA HIS A 122 5.57 -13.58 4.99
C HIS A 122 5.09 -12.13 5.06
N LYS A 123 3.90 -11.82 4.54
CA LYS A 123 3.32 -10.47 4.67
C LYS A 123 2.81 -10.23 6.09
N ASP A 124 2.26 -11.28 6.70
CA ASP A 124 1.76 -11.25 8.07
C ASP A 124 2.90 -11.02 9.07
N SER A 125 4.03 -11.71 8.91
CA SER A 125 5.16 -11.55 9.84
C SER A 125 5.73 -10.14 9.87
N LYS A 126 5.75 -9.43 8.73
CA LYS A 126 6.21 -8.04 8.67
C LYS A 126 5.22 -7.07 9.30
N ARG A 127 3.91 -7.31 9.20
CA ARG A 127 2.90 -6.52 9.91
C ARG A 127 3.05 -6.69 11.41
N ASP A 128 3.10 -7.94 11.86
CA ASP A 128 3.16 -8.28 13.27
C ASP A 128 4.46 -7.76 13.91
N ALA A 129 5.57 -7.83 13.19
CA ALA A 129 6.84 -7.26 13.64
C ALA A 129 6.75 -5.75 13.89
N ILE A 130 6.16 -4.99 12.95
CA ILE A 130 6.01 -3.54 13.09
C ILE A 130 5.11 -3.19 14.28
N LEU A 131 3.95 -3.83 14.41
CA LEU A 131 3.03 -3.57 15.52
C LEU A 131 3.69 -3.89 16.87
N LYS A 132 4.37 -5.04 16.95
CA LYS A 132 5.09 -5.45 18.14
C LYS A 132 6.22 -4.48 18.50
N GLU A 133 7.01 -4.03 17.52
CA GLU A 133 8.06 -3.03 17.71
C GLU A 133 7.50 -1.71 18.23
N SER A 134 6.32 -1.30 17.75
CA SER A 134 5.61 -0.10 18.22
C SER A 134 4.91 -0.26 19.58
N GLY A 135 5.03 -1.41 20.25
CA GLY A 135 4.36 -1.68 21.52
C GLY A 135 2.84 -1.88 21.42
N ILE A 136 2.32 -2.12 20.22
CA ILE A 136 0.88 -2.32 19.98
C ILE A 136 0.59 -3.82 19.95
N THR A 137 -0.33 -4.25 20.82
CA THR A 137 -0.83 -5.63 20.80
C THR A 137 -1.73 -5.83 19.57
N CYS A 138 -1.50 -6.90 18.81
CA CYS A 138 -2.30 -7.30 17.66
C CYS A 138 -3.07 -8.58 17.97
N LEU A 139 -4.40 -8.53 17.94
CA LEU A 139 -5.29 -9.69 18.10
C LEU A 139 -5.76 -10.17 16.73
N ARG A 140 -5.73 -11.49 16.49
CA ARG A 140 -6.19 -12.09 15.24
C ARG A 140 -7.44 -12.93 15.48
N PHE A 141 -8.51 -12.67 14.73
CA PHE A 141 -9.74 -13.44 14.78
C PHE A 141 -9.96 -14.14 13.44
N LYS A 142 -10.35 -15.41 13.50
CA LYS A 142 -10.79 -16.11 12.28
C LYS A 142 -12.22 -15.72 12.01
N VAL A 143 -12.56 -15.48 10.74
CA VAL A 143 -13.92 -15.14 10.31
C VAL A 143 -14.99 -16.16 10.77
N ASN A 144 -14.59 -17.41 11.04
CA ASN A 144 -15.48 -18.47 11.54
C ASN A 144 -15.56 -18.58 13.08
N ASN A 145 -14.69 -17.86 13.80
CA ASN A 145 -14.59 -17.84 15.28
C ASN A 145 -14.65 -16.40 15.81
N SER A 146 -15.52 -15.56 15.24
CA SER A 146 -15.87 -14.30 15.88
C SER A 146 -16.35 -14.57 17.31
N PRO A 147 -16.01 -13.73 18.30
CA PRO A 147 -16.48 -13.94 19.66
C PRO A 147 -18.02 -14.01 19.68
N PRO A 148 -18.60 -14.89 20.52
CA PRO A 148 -20.05 -15.06 20.60
C PRO A 148 -20.75 -13.80 21.09
#